data_AF-A0A1Y2D728-F1
#
_entry.id   AF-A0A1Y2D728-F1
#
_cell.length_a   1.000
_cell.length_b   1.000
_cell.length_c   1.000
_cell.angle_alpha   90.00
_cell.angle_beta   90.00
_cell.angle_gamma   90.00
#
_symmetry.space_group_name_H-M   'P 1'
#
loop_
_entity.id
_entity.type
_entity.pdbx_description
1 polymer ?
#
loop_
_entity_poly.entity_id
_entity_poly.type
_entity_poly.pdbx_seq_one_letter_code
_entity_poly.pdbx_strand_id
1 'polypeptide(L)'
;MSSNNPSEPLYYIADALLSQIIHLLQETVTTDEQLSFASKLIPGSTIGKHLRHTHDHLRLLLDSLAASSSSSPSPNTPLELSYDTRSRNVSSESSQAAALASFQGLRRRLEVETEKGLRVPSDRKIRLEAVTPVVVEVESTWARELWFTVLHGTHHLALLRVIAVGELNLTVPSDFGVAPSTATFRKWEQETQAAASAPTMGGQPDPAPVKL
;
A
#
# COMPACT_ATOMS: atom_id res chain seq x y z
N MET A 1 18.45 -13.65 -20.59
CA MET A 1 17.09 -13.80 -20.04
C MET A 1 16.90 -12.67 -19.05
N SER A 2 16.16 -11.61 -19.41
CA SER A 2 15.84 -10.58 -18.42
C SER A 2 14.89 -11.24 -17.42
N SER A 3 15.40 -11.62 -16.24
CA SER A 3 14.56 -12.08 -15.15
C SER A 3 13.70 -10.90 -14.74
N ASN A 4 12.45 -10.84 -15.23
CA ASN A 4 11.45 -9.89 -14.74
C ASN A 4 11.32 -10.14 -13.23
N ASN A 5 11.98 -9.32 -12.40
CA ASN A 5 11.83 -9.38 -10.96
C ASN A 5 10.45 -8.80 -10.61
N PRO A 6 9.48 -9.60 -10.15
CA PRO A 6 8.15 -9.10 -9.79
C PRO A 6 8.16 -7.99 -8.74
N SER A 7 9.26 -7.81 -8.01
CA SER A 7 9.44 -6.73 -7.02
C SER A 7 9.35 -5.33 -7.62
N GLU A 8 9.78 -5.10 -8.87
CA GLU A 8 9.75 -3.78 -9.49
C GLU A 8 8.32 -3.30 -9.80
N PRO A 9 7.46 -4.08 -10.47
CA PRO A 9 6.04 -3.72 -10.60
C PRO A 9 5.35 -3.51 -9.25
N LEU A 10 5.64 -4.35 -8.25
CA LEU A 10 5.06 -4.22 -6.91
C LEU A 10 5.52 -2.95 -6.19
N TYR A 11 6.77 -2.52 -6.41
CA TYR A 11 7.27 -1.24 -5.92
C TYR A 11 6.41 -0.07 -6.42
N TYR A 12 6.10 -0.02 -7.72
CA TYR A 12 5.29 1.08 -8.26
C TYR A 12 3.87 1.12 -7.69
N ILE A 13 3.29 -0.04 -7.37
CA ILE A 13 1.97 -0.08 -6.73
C ILE A 13 2.05 0.40 -5.27
N ALA A 14 3.11 0.00 -4.54
CA ALA A 14 3.35 0.51 -3.19
C ALA A 14 3.62 2.03 -3.16
N ASP A 15 4.39 2.54 -4.13
CA ASP A 15 4.63 3.97 -4.32
C ASP A 15 3.33 4.74 -4.62
N ALA A 16 2.45 4.17 -5.46
CA ALA A 16 1.15 4.74 -5.76
C ALA A 16 0.24 4.82 -4.51
N LEU A 17 0.21 3.76 -3.68
CA LEU A 17 -0.50 3.77 -2.40
C LEU A 17 0.01 4.91 -1.49
N LEU A 18 1.32 5.00 -1.30
CA LEU A 18 1.94 6.05 -0.47
C LEU A 18 1.66 7.45 -1.05
N SER A 19 1.65 7.59 -2.37
CA SER A 19 1.32 8.84 -3.05
C SER A 19 -0.11 9.28 -2.79
N GLN A 20 -1.09 8.36 -2.83
CA GLN A 20 -2.49 8.67 -2.48
C GLN A 20 -2.61 9.16 -1.03
N ILE A 21 -1.90 8.54 -0.09
CA ILE A 21 -1.90 8.94 1.32
C ILE A 21 -1.27 10.33 1.51
N ILE A 22 -0.13 10.57 0.88
CA ILE A 22 0.56 11.86 0.95
C ILE A 22 -0.34 12.96 0.37
N HIS A 23 -0.97 12.72 -0.77
CA HIS A 23 -1.91 13.66 -1.38
C HIS A 23 -3.13 13.92 -0.50
N LEU A 24 -3.71 12.88 0.11
CA LEU A 24 -4.80 13.02 1.09
C LEU A 24 -4.41 13.97 2.22
N LEU A 25 -3.22 13.78 2.80
CA LEU A 25 -2.75 14.60 3.91
C LEU A 25 -2.41 16.03 3.47
N GLN A 26 -1.98 16.25 2.22
CA GLN A 26 -1.66 17.58 1.71
C GLN A 26 -2.90 18.40 1.33
N GLU A 27 -3.89 17.76 0.73
CA GLU A 27 -4.96 18.48 0.01
C GLU A 27 -6.36 18.27 0.63
N THR A 28 -6.56 17.23 1.45
CA THR A 28 -7.90 16.84 1.94
C THR A 28 -8.02 16.86 3.46
N VAL A 29 -7.11 16.17 4.15
CA VAL A 29 -7.09 16.06 5.62
C VAL A 29 -5.93 16.92 6.12
N THR A 30 -6.19 18.21 6.27
CA THR A 30 -5.19 19.25 6.49
C THR A 30 -5.12 19.76 7.92
N THR A 31 -6.00 19.28 8.81
CA THR A 31 -5.98 19.64 10.24
C THR A 31 -5.92 18.41 11.16
N ASP A 32 -5.40 18.62 12.38
CA ASP A 32 -5.32 17.61 13.42
C ASP A 32 -6.71 17.13 13.88
N GLU A 33 -7.71 18.02 13.85
CA GLU A 33 -9.11 17.71 14.19
C GLU A 33 -9.74 16.75 13.17
N GLN A 34 -9.49 16.95 11.87
CA GLN A 34 -9.97 16.04 10.82
C GLN A 34 -9.30 14.67 10.96
N LEU A 35 -7.99 14.65 11.22
CA LEU A 35 -7.22 13.42 11.41
C LEU A 35 -7.72 12.61 12.62
N SER A 36 -8.04 13.32 13.71
CA SER A 36 -8.44 12.75 15.00
C SER A 36 -9.95 12.59 15.15
N PHE A 37 -10.74 12.93 14.13
CA PHE A 37 -12.19 12.83 14.17
C PHE A 37 -12.63 11.39 14.49
N ALA A 38 -13.37 11.24 15.59
CA ALA A 38 -13.92 9.97 16.02
C ALA A 38 -15.12 9.60 15.14
N SER A 39 -14.94 8.57 14.33
CA SER A 39 -15.97 8.07 13.41
C SER A 39 -17.18 7.51 14.17
N LYS A 40 -18.39 7.88 13.72
CA LYS A 40 -19.65 7.28 14.19
C LYS A 40 -20.02 6.06 13.35
N LEU A 41 -19.67 6.07 12.05
CA LEU A 41 -19.89 4.95 11.14
C LEU A 41 -18.94 3.77 11.39
N ILE A 42 -17.74 4.04 11.93
CA ILE A 42 -16.73 3.05 12.28
C ILE A 42 -16.28 3.27 13.74
N PRO A 43 -17.03 2.74 14.73
CA PRO A 43 -16.78 3.01 16.13
C PRO A 43 -15.33 2.69 16.56
N GLY A 44 -14.72 3.65 17.27
CA GLY A 44 -13.35 3.51 17.77
C GLY A 44 -12.25 3.87 16.75
N SER A 45 -12.61 4.17 15.50
CA SER A 45 -11.68 4.55 14.45
C SER A 45 -11.58 6.07 14.23
N THR A 46 -10.43 6.48 13.71
CA THR A 46 -10.15 7.82 13.18
C THR A 46 -9.36 7.67 11.88
N ILE A 47 -9.23 8.75 11.12
CA ILE A 47 -8.34 8.75 9.94
C ILE A 47 -6.90 8.45 10.36
N GLY A 48 -6.43 9.11 11.41
CA GLY A 48 -5.09 8.93 11.96
C GLY A 48 -4.80 7.48 12.37
N LYS A 49 -5.76 6.77 12.99
CA LYS A 49 -5.57 5.36 13.39
C LYS A 49 -5.35 4.43 12.19
N HIS A 50 -6.14 4.61 11.13
CA HIS A 50 -6.01 3.81 9.91
C HIS A 50 -4.72 4.14 9.15
N LEU A 51 -4.33 5.41 9.11
CA LEU A 51 -3.06 5.84 8.54
C LEU A 51 -1.87 5.28 9.31
N ARG A 52 -1.83 5.42 10.63
CA ARG A 52 -0.79 4.83 11.49
C ARG A 52 -0.69 3.32 11.28
N HIS A 53 -1.81 2.61 11.23
CA HIS A 53 -1.82 1.16 10.98
C HIS A 53 -1.21 0.77 9.63
N THR A 54 -1.55 1.52 8.58
CA THR A 54 -0.98 1.32 7.23
C THR A 54 0.52 1.63 7.19
N HIS A 55 0.93 2.72 7.84
CA HIS A 55 2.33 3.11 7.98
C HIS A 55 3.14 2.01 8.67
N ASP A 56 2.66 1.51 9.80
CA ASP A 56 3.35 0.49 10.60
C ASP A 56 3.61 -0.80 9.80
N HIS A 57 2.67 -1.25 8.96
CA HIS A 57 2.86 -2.45 8.15
C HIS A 57 4.00 -2.29 7.15
N LEU A 58 4.01 -1.21 6.39
CA LEU A 58 5.10 -0.93 5.44
C LEU A 58 6.43 -0.66 6.14
N ARG A 59 6.41 0.07 7.26
CA ARG A 59 7.61 0.34 8.07
C ARG A 59 8.22 -0.96 8.59
N LEU A 60 7.44 -1.83 9.20
CA LEU A 60 7.93 -3.10 9.77
C LEU A 60 8.52 -4.02 8.69
N LEU A 61 7.91 -4.04 7.50
CA LEU A 61 8.47 -4.76 6.35
C LEU A 61 9.86 -4.20 5.96
N LEU A 62 10.01 -2.87 5.85
CA LEU A 62 11.31 -2.25 5.53
C LEU A 62 12.34 -2.42 6.65
N ASP A 63 11.91 -2.36 7.91
CA ASP A 63 12.79 -2.58 9.06
C ASP A 63 13.38 -4.01 9.05
N SER A 64 12.61 -5.03 8.61
CA SER A 64 13.13 -6.40 8.43
C SER A 64 14.27 -6.48 7.40
N LEU A 65 14.20 -5.66 6.35
CA LEU A 65 15.23 -5.58 5.31
C LEU A 65 16.51 -4.92 5.86
N ALA A 66 16.36 -3.79 6.56
CA ALA A 66 17.48 -3.06 7.17
C ALA A 66 18.21 -3.88 8.24
N ALA A 67 17.47 -4.60 9.10
CA ALA A 67 18.04 -5.46 10.14
C ALA A 67 18.89 -6.61 9.56
N SER A 68 18.51 -7.12 8.38
CA SER A 68 19.31 -8.12 7.67
C SER A 68 20.58 -7.53 7.04
N SER A 69 20.71 -6.22 6.89
CA SER A 69 21.91 -5.62 6.29
C SER A 69 23.01 -5.30 7.31
N SER A 70 22.68 -5.32 8.62
CA SER A 70 23.58 -4.90 9.71
C SER A 70 24.22 -6.06 10.48
N SER A 71 23.58 -7.24 10.46
CA SER A 71 24.21 -8.51 10.80
C SER A 71 24.92 -9.01 9.54
N SER A 72 26.04 -9.75 9.62
CA SER A 72 26.67 -10.35 8.42
C SER A 72 25.94 -11.66 8.10
N PRO A 73 24.82 -11.66 7.34
CA PRO A 73 23.97 -12.81 7.27
C PRO A 73 24.38 -13.62 6.04
N SER A 74 24.12 -14.92 6.08
CA SER A 74 24.16 -15.66 4.83
C SER A 74 23.12 -15.04 3.88
N PRO A 75 23.40 -14.93 2.56
CA PRO A 75 22.38 -14.57 1.58
C PRO A 75 21.15 -15.50 1.62
N ASN A 76 21.23 -16.65 2.31
CA ASN A 76 20.11 -17.57 2.53
C ASN A 76 19.37 -17.39 3.87
N THR A 77 19.81 -16.51 4.78
CA THR A 77 19.06 -16.25 6.03
C THR A 77 17.78 -15.48 5.68
N PRO A 78 16.58 -15.96 6.07
CA PRO A 78 15.33 -15.25 5.82
C PRO A 78 15.29 -13.91 6.55
N LEU A 79 14.50 -12.96 6.06
CA LEU A 79 14.17 -11.75 6.81
C LEU A 79 13.21 -12.09 7.94
N GLU A 80 13.44 -11.53 9.12
CA GLU A 80 12.60 -11.72 10.29
C GLU A 80 11.55 -10.60 10.37
N LEU A 81 10.27 -10.96 10.38
CA LEU A 81 9.17 -10.01 10.33
C LEU A 81 8.08 -10.34 11.35
N SER A 82 7.58 -9.33 12.07
CA SER A 82 6.36 -9.43 12.88
C SER A 82 5.55 -8.14 12.78
N TYR A 83 4.33 -8.23 12.24
CA TYR A 83 3.41 -7.09 12.15
C TYR A 83 2.76 -6.71 13.50
N ASP A 84 2.95 -7.53 14.53
CA ASP A 84 2.41 -7.32 15.87
C ASP A 84 3.37 -6.51 16.77
N THR A 85 4.62 -6.32 16.33
CA THR A 85 5.62 -5.47 17.00
C THR A 85 5.36 -3.98 16.77
N ARG A 86 4.29 -3.46 17.37
CA ARG A 86 3.87 -2.07 17.17
C ARG A 86 4.58 -1.13 18.13
N SER A 87 5.33 -0.18 17.59
CA SER A 87 5.75 0.99 18.37
C SER A 87 4.55 1.91 18.54
N ARG A 88 4.34 2.45 19.75
CA ARG A 88 3.28 3.43 20.00
C ARG A 88 3.75 4.80 19.51
N ASN A 89 3.93 4.98 18.20
CA ASN A 89 4.25 6.29 17.63
C ASN A 89 2.98 7.17 17.58
N VAL A 90 2.53 7.59 18.77
CA VAL A 90 1.22 8.23 19.00
C VAL A 90 1.09 9.56 18.26
N SER A 91 2.19 10.28 18.00
CA SER A 91 2.13 11.61 17.39
C SER A 91 1.57 11.59 15.97
N SER A 92 1.90 10.58 15.17
CA SER A 92 1.38 10.43 13.80
C SER A 92 -0.11 10.09 13.71
N GLU A 93 -0.74 9.70 14.84
CA GLU A 93 -2.17 9.43 14.90
C GLU A 93 -3.00 10.71 15.09
N SER A 94 -2.41 11.74 15.71
CA SER A 94 -3.13 12.97 16.08
C SER A 94 -2.55 14.25 15.47
N SER A 95 -1.36 14.22 14.90
CA SER A 95 -0.74 15.36 14.21
C SER A 95 -0.64 15.10 12.71
N GLN A 96 -1.35 15.92 11.92
CA GLN A 96 -1.35 15.88 10.46
C GLN A 96 0.06 16.09 9.92
N ALA A 97 0.80 17.06 10.45
CA ALA A 97 2.17 17.36 10.01
C ALA A 97 3.11 16.17 10.28
N ALA A 98 2.99 15.54 11.44
CA ALA A 98 3.78 14.36 11.79
C ALA A 98 3.43 13.16 10.91
N ALA A 99 2.14 12.95 10.60
CA ALA A 99 1.69 11.90 9.69
C ALA A 99 2.24 12.13 8.27
N LEU A 100 2.14 13.34 7.74
CA LEU A 100 2.66 13.67 6.42
C LEU A 100 4.16 13.43 6.32
N ALA A 101 4.93 13.92 7.30
CA ALA A 101 6.37 13.72 7.36
C ALA A 101 6.73 12.22 7.45
N SER A 102 5.99 11.43 8.22
CA SER A 102 6.24 10.00 8.38
C SER A 102 6.01 9.21 7.08
N PHE A 103 4.96 9.54 6.32
CA PHE A 103 4.69 8.92 5.01
C PHE A 103 5.67 9.36 3.93
N GLN A 104 6.07 10.63 3.90
CA GLN A 104 7.13 11.11 3.00
C GLN A 104 8.46 10.40 3.28
N GLY A 105 8.82 10.24 4.55
CA GLY A 105 10.00 9.47 4.96
C GLY A 105 9.91 8.01 4.55
N LEU A 106 8.75 7.38 4.77
CA LEU A 106 8.51 5.98 4.42
C LEU A 106 8.60 5.74 2.90
N ARG A 107 8.03 6.63 2.08
CA ARG A 107 8.13 6.56 0.61
C ARG A 107 9.58 6.67 0.14
N ARG A 108 10.36 7.58 0.72
CA ARG A 108 11.79 7.71 0.43
C ARG A 108 12.57 6.44 0.81
N ARG A 109 12.27 5.85 1.97
CA ARG A 109 12.88 4.58 2.40
C ARG A 109 12.56 3.45 1.41
N LEU A 110 11.30 3.31 1.01
CA LEU A 110 10.88 2.33 0.00
C LEU A 110 11.70 2.47 -1.29
N GLU A 111 11.84 3.69 -1.82
CA GLU A 111 12.64 3.97 -3.02
C GLU A 111 14.11 3.58 -2.84
N VAL A 112 14.75 4.07 -1.77
CA VAL A 112 16.20 3.94 -1.57
C VAL A 112 16.60 2.52 -1.16
N GLU A 113 15.91 1.92 -0.21
CA GLU A 113 16.26 0.61 0.35
C GLU A 113 16.02 -0.52 -0.66
N THR A 114 14.98 -0.38 -1.50
CA THR A 114 14.64 -1.39 -2.52
C THR A 114 15.21 -1.10 -3.90
N GLU A 115 15.81 0.07 -4.12
CA GLU A 115 16.25 0.56 -5.43
C GLU A 115 15.11 0.50 -6.46
N LYS A 116 13.97 1.09 -6.11
CA LYS A 116 12.74 1.02 -6.94
C LYS A 116 12.32 -0.41 -7.26
N GLY A 117 12.49 -1.32 -6.30
CA GLY A 117 12.20 -2.75 -6.44
C GLY A 117 13.25 -3.57 -7.18
N LEU A 118 14.35 -2.98 -7.67
CA LEU A 118 15.41 -3.68 -8.39
C LEU A 118 16.36 -4.46 -7.48
N ARG A 119 16.58 -3.99 -6.24
CA ARG A 119 17.57 -4.57 -5.33
C ARG A 119 17.10 -5.84 -4.63
N VAL A 120 15.80 -5.94 -4.32
CA VAL A 120 15.27 -7.03 -3.49
C VAL A 120 14.65 -8.11 -4.38
N PRO A 121 15.19 -9.35 -4.39
CA PRO A 121 14.59 -10.44 -5.13
C PRO A 121 13.18 -10.74 -4.63
N SER A 122 12.24 -10.97 -5.56
CA SER A 122 10.84 -11.27 -5.20
C SER A 122 10.65 -12.48 -4.28
N ASP A 123 11.53 -13.48 -4.41
CA ASP A 123 11.52 -14.75 -3.69
C ASP A 123 12.37 -14.72 -2.41
N ARG A 124 12.92 -13.55 -2.05
CA ARG A 124 13.64 -13.33 -0.79
C ARG A 124 12.76 -13.84 0.36
N LYS A 125 13.24 -14.87 1.04
CA LYS A 125 12.50 -15.57 2.10
C LYS A 125 12.25 -14.67 3.30
N ILE A 126 11.04 -14.75 3.85
CA ILE A 126 10.62 -14.08 5.06
C ILE A 126 10.12 -15.15 6.04
N ARG A 127 10.62 -15.08 7.27
CA ARG A 127 10.06 -15.76 8.43
C ARG A 127 9.11 -14.78 9.11
N LEU A 128 7.81 -15.05 9.03
CA LEU A 128 6.78 -14.18 9.59
C LEU A 128 6.29 -14.76 10.90
N GLU A 129 6.43 -13.98 11.97
CA GLU A 129 5.89 -14.29 13.28
C GLU A 129 4.51 -13.64 13.46
N ALA A 130 3.51 -14.47 13.75
CA ALA A 130 2.17 -14.04 14.13
C ALA A 130 1.95 -14.25 15.63
N VAL A 131 1.64 -13.19 16.35
CA VAL A 131 1.38 -13.22 17.79
C VAL A 131 -0.10 -13.51 18.01
N THR A 132 -0.42 -14.76 18.33
CA THR A 132 -1.76 -15.20 18.76
C THR A 132 -1.72 -15.52 20.27
N PRO A 133 -2.68 -16.25 20.88
CA PRO A 133 -2.45 -16.83 22.21
C PRO A 133 -1.17 -17.66 22.32
N VAL A 134 -0.66 -18.16 21.18
CA VAL A 134 0.69 -18.71 21.01
C VAL A 134 1.40 -18.00 19.86
N VAL A 135 2.73 -17.97 19.89
CA VAL A 135 3.52 -17.47 18.75
C VAL A 135 3.54 -18.54 17.66
N VAL A 136 3.14 -18.16 16.45
CA VAL A 136 3.15 -19.04 15.28
C VAL A 136 4.07 -18.46 14.21
N GLU A 137 4.95 -19.30 13.69
CA GLU A 137 5.82 -18.97 12.58
C GLU A 137 5.19 -19.44 11.27
N VAL A 138 5.17 -18.57 10.26
CA VAL A 138 4.74 -18.90 8.89
C VAL A 138 5.78 -18.43 7.87
N GLU A 139 5.97 -19.21 6.81
CA GLU A 139 6.89 -18.86 5.74
C GLU A 139 6.24 -17.90 4.72
N SER A 140 7.06 -17.02 4.17
CA SER A 140 6.64 -16.07 3.13
C SER A 140 7.80 -15.61 2.24
N THR A 141 7.53 -14.68 1.33
CA THR A 141 8.49 -14.02 0.46
C THR A 141 8.28 -12.50 0.44
N TRP A 142 9.33 -11.76 0.08
CA TRP A 142 9.29 -10.30 -0.06
C TRP A 142 8.15 -9.81 -0.95
N ALA A 143 8.01 -10.38 -2.15
CA ALA A 143 6.95 -9.96 -3.06
C ALA A 143 5.55 -10.21 -2.49
N ARG A 144 5.35 -11.34 -1.77
CA ARG A 144 4.07 -11.63 -1.11
C ARG A 144 3.77 -10.62 -0.02
N GLU A 145 4.74 -10.30 0.85
CA GLU A 145 4.52 -9.34 1.93
C GLU A 145 4.34 -7.91 1.41
N LEU A 146 5.13 -7.47 0.43
CA LEU A 146 4.94 -6.16 -0.17
C LEU A 146 3.53 -6.05 -0.77
N TRP A 147 3.08 -7.06 -1.49
CA TRP A 147 1.72 -7.10 -2.01
C TRP A 147 0.65 -7.11 -0.90
N PHE A 148 0.86 -7.87 0.17
CA PHE A 148 -0.02 -7.87 1.34
C PHE A 148 -0.14 -6.48 1.96
N THR A 149 0.98 -5.79 2.21
CA THR A 149 0.96 -4.43 2.78
C THR A 149 0.21 -3.44 1.87
N VAL A 150 0.35 -3.59 0.55
CA VAL A 150 -0.37 -2.77 -0.43
C VAL A 150 -1.88 -3.02 -0.37
N LEU A 151 -2.31 -4.29 -0.46
CA LEU A 151 -3.73 -4.64 -0.40
C LEU A 151 -4.36 -4.21 0.94
N HIS A 152 -3.65 -4.44 2.04
CA HIS A 152 -4.09 -4.06 3.38
C HIS A 152 -4.19 -2.53 3.53
N GLY A 153 -3.22 -1.79 2.99
CA GLY A 153 -3.26 -0.33 2.94
C GLY A 153 -4.40 0.19 2.07
N THR A 154 -4.64 -0.38 0.89
CA THR A 154 -5.78 -0.01 0.04
C THR A 154 -7.11 -0.28 0.72
N HIS A 155 -7.26 -1.40 1.44
CA HIS A 155 -8.42 -1.65 2.28
C HIS A 155 -8.63 -0.54 3.31
N HIS A 156 -7.57 -0.08 3.98
CA HIS A 156 -7.68 1.05 4.89
C HIS A 156 -8.05 2.36 4.20
N LEU A 157 -7.55 2.65 3.00
CA LEU A 157 -8.00 3.84 2.24
C LEU A 157 -9.50 3.79 1.92
N ALA A 158 -10.07 2.61 1.68
CA ALA A 158 -11.52 2.47 1.51
C ALA A 158 -12.29 2.83 2.78
N LEU A 159 -11.77 2.45 3.96
CA LEU A 159 -12.34 2.87 5.26
C LEU A 159 -12.15 4.37 5.52
N LEU A 160 -10.99 4.93 5.15
CA LEU A 160 -10.76 6.38 5.22
C LEU A 160 -11.77 7.16 4.38
N ARG A 161 -12.14 6.64 3.21
CA ARG A 161 -13.17 7.26 2.36
C ARG A 161 -14.52 7.34 3.07
N VAL A 162 -14.91 6.33 3.85
CA VAL A 162 -16.15 6.36 4.65
C VAL A 162 -16.13 7.51 5.65
N ILE A 163 -15.00 7.72 6.34
CA ILE A 163 -14.88 8.79 7.34
C ILE A 163 -14.79 10.16 6.65
N ALA A 164 -13.86 10.32 5.71
CA ALA A 164 -13.58 11.60 5.04
C ALA A 164 -14.79 12.10 4.26
N VAL A 165 -15.38 11.26 3.41
CA VAL A 165 -16.52 11.66 2.57
C VAL A 165 -17.83 11.56 3.35
N GLY A 166 -18.05 10.42 4.02
CA GLY A 166 -19.35 10.10 4.62
C GLY A 166 -19.65 10.83 5.93
N GLU A 167 -18.64 11.32 6.65
CA GLU A 167 -18.85 11.97 7.95
C GLU A 167 -18.29 13.39 8.02
N LEU A 168 -17.17 13.65 7.35
CA LEU A 168 -16.52 14.96 7.33
C LEU A 168 -16.89 15.81 6.11
N ASN A 169 -17.66 15.27 5.15
CA ASN A 169 -18.02 15.94 3.89
C ASN A 169 -16.80 16.43 3.08
N LEU A 170 -15.67 15.75 3.18
CA LEU A 170 -14.46 16.02 2.41
C LEU A 170 -14.56 15.37 1.03
N THR A 171 -13.83 15.92 0.07
CA THR A 171 -13.74 15.33 -1.28
C THR A 171 -12.41 14.62 -1.45
N VAL A 172 -12.45 13.39 -1.95
CA VAL A 172 -11.26 12.58 -2.31
C VAL A 172 -11.33 12.20 -3.79
N PRO A 173 -10.18 11.92 -4.44
CA PRO A 173 -10.15 11.42 -5.81
C PRO A 173 -11.06 10.21 -6.03
N SER A 174 -11.61 10.06 -7.25
CA SER A 174 -12.58 9.01 -7.56
C SER A 174 -12.01 7.60 -7.40
N ASP A 175 -10.70 7.44 -7.65
CA ASP A 175 -9.90 6.23 -7.51
C ASP A 175 -9.29 6.02 -6.11
N PHE A 176 -9.49 6.96 -5.18
CA PHE A 176 -8.97 6.83 -3.82
C PHE A 176 -9.56 5.61 -3.10
N GLY A 177 -8.67 4.74 -2.62
CA GLY A 177 -9.03 3.47 -1.96
C GLY A 177 -9.62 2.40 -2.87
N VAL A 178 -9.46 2.53 -4.19
CA VAL A 178 -9.84 1.50 -5.16
C VAL A 178 -8.70 0.52 -5.37
N ALA A 179 -8.99 -0.79 -5.30
CA ALA A 179 -8.01 -1.83 -5.53
C ALA A 179 -7.37 -1.72 -6.94
N PRO A 180 -6.07 -2.01 -7.09
CA PRO A 180 -5.40 -1.95 -8.39
C PRO A 180 -6.09 -2.80 -9.48
N SER A 181 -6.54 -4.00 -9.13
CA SER A 181 -7.28 -4.87 -10.06
C SER A 181 -8.59 -4.24 -10.53
N THR A 182 -9.35 -3.60 -9.63
CA THR A 182 -10.58 -2.88 -9.95
C THR A 182 -10.30 -1.67 -10.83
N ALA A 183 -9.21 -0.93 -10.59
CA ALA A 183 -8.81 0.19 -11.43
C ALA A 183 -8.44 -0.28 -12.85
N THR A 184 -7.69 -1.38 -12.96
CA THR A 184 -7.35 -2.00 -14.26
C THR A 184 -8.59 -2.47 -15.00
N PHE A 185 -9.53 -3.12 -14.30
CA PHE A 185 -10.79 -3.58 -14.90
C PHE A 185 -11.61 -2.40 -15.44
N ARG A 186 -11.75 -1.30 -14.68
CA ARG A 186 -12.45 -0.08 -15.12
C ARG A 186 -11.80 0.56 -16.34
N LYS A 187 -10.47 0.59 -16.41
CA LYS A 187 -9.75 1.08 -17.60
C LYS A 187 -10.05 0.20 -18.82
N TRP A 188 -10.00 -1.12 -18.64
CA TRP A 188 -10.32 -2.05 -19.71
C TRP A 188 -11.78 -1.90 -20.20
N GLU A 189 -12.75 -1.76 -19.30
CA GLU A 189 -14.14 -1.49 -19.68
C GLU A 189 -14.28 -0.19 -20.47
N GLN A 190 -13.63 0.89 -20.01
CA GLN A 190 -13.65 2.19 -20.70
C GLN A 190 -13.03 2.12 -22.10
N GLU A 191 -11.88 1.45 -22.25
CA GLU A 191 -11.21 1.25 -23.55
C GLU A 191 -12.07 0.40 -24.49
N THR A 192 -12.67 -0.67 -23.97
CA THR A 192 -13.58 -1.55 -24.75
C THR A 192 -14.82 -0.79 -25.21
N GLN A 193 -15.40 0.03 -24.34
CA GLN A 193 -16.57 0.84 -24.66
C GLN A 193 -16.25 1.97 -25.63
N ALA A 194 -15.07 2.60 -25.51
CA ALA A 194 -14.58 3.58 -26.48
C ALA A 194 -14.32 2.96 -27.86
N ALA A 195 -13.73 1.77 -27.91
CA ALA A 195 -13.52 1.02 -29.16
C ALA A 195 -14.84 0.60 -29.83
N ALA A 196 -15.84 0.18 -29.04
CA ALA A 196 -17.17 -0.16 -29.56
C ALA A 196 -17.99 1.06 -30.04
N SER A 197 -17.64 2.26 -29.59
CA SER A 197 -18.30 3.52 -29.96
C SER A 197 -17.61 4.25 -31.12
N ALA A 198 -16.44 3.78 -31.56
CA ALA A 198 -15.70 4.38 -32.67
C ALA A 198 -16.38 4.07 -34.01
N PRO A 199 -16.47 5.04 -34.95
CA PRO A 199 -17.07 4.80 -36.26
C PRO A 199 -16.29 3.73 -37.00
N THR A 200 -16.98 2.68 -37.47
CA THR A 200 -16.41 1.60 -38.27
C THR A 200 -15.81 2.15 -39.57
N MET A 201 -14.50 2.40 -39.56
CA MET A 201 -13.71 2.42 -40.78
C MET A 201 -13.41 0.97 -41.13
N GLY A 202 -13.94 0.50 -42.26
CA GLY A 202 -13.90 -0.90 -42.68
C GLY A 202 -12.48 -1.49 -42.65
N GLY A 203 -12.24 -2.36 -41.66
CA GLY A 203 -11.02 -3.14 -41.48
C GLY A 203 -11.34 -4.31 -40.58
N GLN A 204 -10.86 -5.50 -40.95
CA GLN A 204 -11.11 -6.78 -40.25
C GLN A 204 -10.83 -6.69 -38.75
N PRO A 205 -11.64 -7.35 -37.88
CA PRO A 205 -11.41 -7.33 -36.45
C PRO A 205 -10.14 -8.12 -36.08
N ASP A 206 -9.27 -7.50 -35.29
CA ASP A 206 -8.17 -8.17 -34.60
C ASP A 206 -8.70 -9.21 -33.59
N PRO A 207 -7.93 -10.28 -33.32
CA PRO A 207 -8.35 -11.32 -32.40
C PRO A 207 -8.54 -10.75 -30.99
N ALA A 208 -9.62 -11.17 -30.33
CA ALA A 208 -9.99 -10.73 -29.00
C ALA A 208 -8.86 -11.02 -27.98
N PRO A 209 -8.57 -10.07 -27.06
CA PRO A 209 -7.60 -10.31 -26.01
C PRO A 209 -8.08 -11.41 -25.05
N VAL A 210 -7.10 -12.15 -24.52
CA VAL A 210 -7.31 -13.26 -23.59
C VAL A 210 -8.02 -12.75 -22.33
N LYS A 211 -9.17 -13.37 -22.01
CA LYS A 211 -9.87 -13.15 -20.75
C LYS A 211 -8.98 -13.60 -19.58
N LEU A 212 -8.84 -12.75 -18.56
CA LEU A 212 -8.30 -13.10 -17.24
C LEU A 212 -9.09 -14.24 -16.60
#